data_AF-A0AAE9ZYC1-F1
#
_entry.id   AF-A0AAE9ZYC1-F1
#
_cell.length_a   1.000
_cell.length_b   1.000
_cell.length_c   1.000
_cell.angle_alpha   90.00
_cell.angle_beta   90.00
_cell.angle_gamma   90.00
#
_symmetry.space_group_name_H-M   'P 1'
#
loop_
_entity.id
_entity.type
_entity.pdbx_description
1 polymer ?
#
loop_
_entity_poly.entity_id
_entity_poly.type
_entity_poly.pdbx_seq_one_letter_code
_entity_poly.pdbx_strand_id
1 'polypeptide(L)'
;MRWLGYFIIWTLGITVVGAVLGSVVFPVAGLFFETERSASEMSVFGIKTLGFYFGIWAPGTALVLTVKKAYEANKTDSADA
;
A
#
# COMPACT_ATOMS: atom_id res chain seq x y z
N MET A 1 -7.43 -7.87 19.72
CA MET A 1 -6.26 -7.03 19.36
C MET A 1 -5.48 -7.56 18.14
N ARG A 2 -5.26 -8.87 17.99
CA ARG A 2 -4.53 -9.47 16.84
C ARG A 2 -4.98 -8.97 15.45
N TRP A 3 -6.28 -8.96 15.18
CA TRP A 3 -6.83 -8.57 13.87
C TRP A 3 -6.71 -7.08 13.58
N LEU A 4 -6.80 -6.23 14.61
CA LEU A 4 -6.58 -4.80 14.48
C LEU A 4 -5.13 -4.49 14.09
N GLY A 5 -4.17 -5.17 14.72
CA GLY A 5 -2.76 -5.04 14.34
C GLY A 5 -2.50 -5.48 12.90
N TYR A 6 -3.09 -6.61 12.48
CA TYR A 6 -3.00 -7.10 11.11
C TYR A 6 -3.56 -6.10 10.09
N PHE A 7 -4.74 -5.53 10.37
CA PHE A 7 -5.35 -4.48 9.55
C PHE A 7 -4.44 -3.25 9.41
N ILE A 8 -3.90 -2.75 10.51
CA ILE A 8 -3.02 -1.57 10.51
C ILE A 8 -1.75 -1.85 9.68
N ILE A 9 -1.12 -3.01 9.88
CA ILE A 9 0.10 -3.40 9.14
C ILE A 9 -0.16 -3.44 7.64
N TRP A 10 -1.28 -4.04 7.20
CA TRP A 10 -1.61 -4.09 5.77
C TRP A 10 -1.93 -2.72 5.20
N THR A 11 -2.65 -1.90 5.95
CA THR A 11 -2.99 -0.52 5.52
C THR A 11 -1.72 0.30 5.30
N LEU A 12 -0.81 0.28 6.28
CA LEU A 12 0.47 0.98 6.18
C LEU A 12 1.36 0.37 5.10
N GLY A 13 1.43 -0.96 5.01
CA GLY A 13 2.24 -1.67 4.02
C GLY A 13 1.86 -1.30 2.58
N ILE A 14 0.56 -1.32 2.26
CA ILE A 14 0.07 -0.96 0.92
C ILE A 14 0.38 0.53 0.61
N THR A 15 0.18 1.40 1.59
CA THR A 15 0.49 2.84 1.44
C THR A 15 1.98 3.08 1.18
N VAL A 16 2.85 2.40 1.92
CA VAL A 16 4.31 2.47 1.76
C VAL A 16 4.73 1.94 0.39
N VAL A 17 4.14 0.83 -0.07
CA VAL A 17 4.39 0.31 -1.41
C VAL A 17 4.02 1.35 -2.48
N GLY A 18 2.87 2.01 -2.35
CA GLY A 18 2.48 3.10 -3.25
C GLY A 18 3.48 4.25 -3.24
N ALA A 19 3.93 4.68 -2.06
CA ALA A 19 4.93 5.73 -1.92
C ALA A 19 6.28 5.37 -2.58
N VAL A 20 6.76 4.14 -2.36
CA VAL A 20 8.02 3.64 -2.96
C VAL A 20 7.89 3.50 -4.48
N LEU A 21 6.75 3.00 -4.98
CA LEU A 21 6.51 2.98 -6.43
C LEU A 21 6.50 4.41 -6.99
N GLY A 22 5.88 5.35 -6.29
CA GLY A 22 5.85 6.76 -6.67
C GLY A 22 7.23 7.38 -6.76
N SER A 23 8.11 7.07 -5.81
CA SER A 23 9.48 7.64 -5.79
C SER A 23 10.32 7.25 -7.00
N VAL A 24 10.00 6.12 -7.64
CA VAL A 24 10.73 5.57 -8.79
C VAL A 24 10.03 5.90 -10.11
N VAL A 25 8.71 5.68 -10.19
CA VAL A 25 7.95 5.83 -11.45
C VAL A 25 7.98 7.27 -11.95
N PHE A 26 7.87 8.26 -11.05
CA PHE A 26 7.79 9.67 -11.45
C PHE A 26 9.10 10.23 -12.03
N PRO A 27 10.27 10.05 -11.40
CA PRO A 27 11.53 10.44 -12.00
C PRO A 27 11.81 9.71 -13.32
N VAL A 28 11.50 8.42 -13.40
CA VAL A 28 11.67 7.64 -14.63
C VAL A 28 10.79 8.20 -15.73
N ALA A 29 9.52 8.51 -15.46
CA ALA A 29 8.65 9.19 -16.41
C ALA A 29 9.23 10.56 -16.83
N GLY A 30 9.81 11.30 -15.89
CA GLY A 30 10.46 12.58 -16.16
C GLY A 30 11.56 12.55 -17.22
N LEU A 31 12.29 11.43 -17.31
CA LEU A 31 13.30 11.22 -18.34
C LEU A 31 12.71 11.13 -19.75
N PHE A 32 11.44 10.73 -19.88
CA PHE A 32 10.75 10.56 -21.17
C PHE A 32 9.87 11.75 -21.57
N PHE A 33 9.50 12.63 -20.63
CA PHE A 33 8.50 13.69 -20.84
C PHE A 33 9.06 15.12 -20.75
N GLU A 34 10.38 15.32 -20.88
CA GLU A 34 11.07 16.64 -20.90
C GLU A 34 10.55 17.62 -19.82
N THR A 35 10.56 17.16 -18.57
CA THR A 35 10.11 17.96 -17.41
C THR A 35 11.18 18.94 -16.94
N GLU A 36 10.76 20.17 -16.58
CA GLU A 36 11.63 21.18 -15.96
C GLU A 36 12.00 20.86 -14.50
N ARG A 37 11.30 19.91 -13.88
CA ARG A 37 11.54 19.51 -12.48
C ARG A 37 12.74 18.58 -12.33
N SER A 38 13.50 18.76 -11.27
CA SER A 38 14.60 17.87 -10.91
C SER A 38 14.11 16.47 -10.53
N ALA A 39 14.96 15.46 -10.68
CA ALA A 39 14.63 14.07 -10.35
C ALA A 39 14.17 13.90 -8.89
N SER A 40 14.78 14.64 -7.95
CA SER A 40 14.39 14.61 -6.53
C SER A 40 13.01 15.20 -6.29
N GLU A 41 12.67 16.32 -6.94
CA GLU A 41 11.33 16.91 -6.88
C GLU A 41 10.26 15.96 -7.44
N MET A 42 10.59 15.26 -8.52
CA MET A 42 9.71 14.25 -9.09
C MET A 42 9.53 13.03 -8.17
N SER A 43 10.59 12.57 -7.51
CA SER A 43 10.47 11.49 -6.51
C SER A 43 9.55 11.90 -5.37
N VAL A 44 9.71 13.10 -4.81
CA VAL A 44 8.87 13.60 -3.72
C VAL A 44 7.42 13.77 -4.19
N PHE A 45 7.23 14.28 -5.41
CA PHE A 45 5.89 14.38 -6.00
C PHE A 45 5.24 13.01 -6.17
N GLY A 46 5.98 12.03 -6.70
CA GLY A 46 5.50 10.68 -6.87
C GLY A 46 5.18 9.98 -5.55
N ILE A 47 6.03 10.12 -4.54
CA ILE A 47 5.78 9.61 -3.16
C ILE A 47 4.44 10.12 -2.64
N LYS A 48 4.20 11.43 -2.73
CA LYS A 48 2.96 12.05 -2.27
C LYS A 48 1.75 11.56 -3.07
N THR A 49 1.88 11.53 -4.40
CA THR A 49 0.78 11.17 -5.30
C THR A 49 0.41 9.69 -5.18
N LEU A 50 1.33 8.76 -5.42
CA LEU A 50 1.00 7.32 -5.34
C LEU A 50 0.83 6.85 -3.90
N GLY A 51 1.56 7.41 -2.93
CA GLY A 51 1.31 7.14 -1.52
C GLY A 51 -0.11 7.51 -1.11
N PHE A 52 -0.61 8.69 -1.54
CA PHE A 52 -1.99 9.09 -1.28
C PHE A 52 -3.01 8.18 -1.98
N TYR A 53 -2.85 7.91 -3.28
CA TYR A 53 -3.77 7.05 -4.01
C TYR A 53 -3.84 5.64 -3.43
N PHE A 54 -2.70 5.03 -3.11
CA PHE A 54 -2.68 3.72 -2.45
C PHE A 54 -3.26 3.80 -1.04
N GLY A 55 -3.01 4.89 -0.31
CA GLY A 55 -3.57 5.13 1.01
C GLY A 55 -5.10 5.21 1.04
N ILE A 56 -5.74 5.71 -0.02
CA ILE A 56 -7.21 5.70 -0.14
C ILE A 56 -7.75 4.26 -0.23
N TRP A 57 -7.10 3.41 -1.03
CA TRP A 57 -7.56 2.04 -1.28
C TRP A 57 -7.08 1.03 -0.22
N ALA A 58 -5.98 1.34 0.48
CA ALA A 58 -5.33 0.46 1.44
C ALA A 58 -6.26 -0.05 2.56
N PRO A 59 -7.13 0.78 3.20
CA PRO A 59 -8.03 0.31 4.24
C PRO A 59 -9.02 -0.73 3.73
N GLY A 60 -9.58 -0.53 2.52
CA GLY A 60 -10.52 -1.48 1.92
C GLY A 60 -9.86 -2.83 1.66
N THR A 61 -8.68 -2.83 1.05
CA THR A 61 -7.90 -4.05 0.81
C THR A 61 -7.48 -4.73 2.11
N ALA A 62 -6.99 -3.96 3.09
CA ALA A 62 -6.58 -4.48 4.39
C ALA A 62 -7.75 -5.13 5.15
N LEU A 63 -8.95 -4.57 5.06
CA LEU A 63 -10.15 -5.15 5.66
C LEU A 63 -10.46 -6.52 5.05
N VAL A 64 -10.48 -6.63 3.73
CA VAL A 64 -10.72 -7.90 3.02
C VAL A 64 -9.68 -8.96 3.40
N LEU A 65 -8.40 -8.59 3.43
CA LEU A 65 -7.32 -9.49 3.84
C LEU A 65 -7.46 -9.94 5.29
N THR A 66 -7.86 -9.03 6.18
CA THR A 66 -8.07 -9.33 7.60
C THR A 66 -9.23 -10.30 7.79
N VAL A 67 -10.36 -10.06 7.12
CA VAL A 67 -11.55 -10.91 7.18
C VAL A 67 -11.25 -12.29 6.60
N LYS A 68 -10.59 -12.36 5.44
CA LYS A 68 -10.16 -13.64 4.83
C LYS A 68 -9.29 -14.45 5.79
N LYS A 69 -8.28 -13.81 6.40
CA LYS A 69 -7.38 -14.50 7.33
C LYS A 69 -8.08 -14.96 8.61
N ALA A 70 -9.03 -14.17 9.12
CA ALA A 70 -9.83 -14.54 10.28
C ALA A 70 -10.75 -15.73 9.98
N TYR A 71 -11.36 -15.75 8.79
CA TYR A 71 -12.18 -16.87 8.34
C TYR A 71 -11.37 -18.17 8.20
N GLU A 72 -10.19 -18.11 7.59
CA GLU A 72 -9.29 -19.27 7.47
C GLU A 72 -8.85 -19.81 8.84
N ALA A 73 -8.56 -18.94 9.81
CA ALA A 73 -8.20 -19.35 11.17
C ALA A 73 -9.35 -20.10 11.85
N ASN A 74 -10.56 -19.55 11.83
CA ASN A 74 -11.74 -20.19 12.43
C ASN A 74 -12.10 -21.53 11.76
N LYS A 75 -11.91 -21.63 10.43
CA LYS A 75 -12.14 -22.87 9.70
C LYS A 75 -11.17 -23.99 10.13
N THR A 76 -9.91 -23.63 10.40
CA THR A 76 -8.89 -24.58 10.87
C THR A 76 -9.24 -25.08 12.27
N ASP A 77 -9.57 -24.16 13.18
CA ASP A 77 -9.94 -24.50 14.57
C ASP A 77 -11.19 -25.41 14.65
N SER A 78 -12.12 -25.30 13.68
CA SER A 78 -13.32 -26.15 13.62
C SER A 78 -13.08 -27.53 12.98
N ALA A 79 -11.97 -27.71 12.26
CA ALA A 79 -11.61 -28.99 11.65
C ALA A 79 -10.82 -29.88 12.62
N ASP A 80 -10.17 -29.26 13.61
CA ASP A 80 -9.36 -29.91 14.64
C ASP A 80 -10.13 -30.16 15.96
N ALA A 81 -11.40 -29.74 16.04
CA ALA A 81 -12.32 -29.91 17.19
C ALA A 81 -13.32 -31.05 16.98
#